data_AF-A0A7L4NRG6-F1
#
_entry.id   AF-A0A7L4NRG6-F1
#
_cell.length_a   1.000
_cell.length_b   1.000
_cell.length_c   1.000
_cell.angle_alpha   90.00
_cell.angle_beta   90.00
_cell.angle_gamma   90.00
#
_symmetry.space_group_name_H-M   'P 1'
#
loop_
_entity.id
_entity.type
_entity.pdbx_description
1 polymer ?
#
loop_
_entity_poly.entity_id
_entity_poly.type
_entity_poly.pdbx_seq_one_letter_code
_entity_poly.pdbx_strand_id
1 'polypeptide(L)'
;MDPFLTLLHGFSQSLSDEELSSLKFLSSDKIGKRKLEAVQSGWELFTILIEQQDIAKDDLSFLEGLLENIKRQDLVSQLKRFVEEEEINAPENQPDAHERPIAVICDNIGRHWKTLMRQLELSDVQLDRVENAHPRDLREQQLQALRAW
;
A
#
# COMPACT_ATOMS: atom_id res chain seq x y z
N MET A 1 9.63 -6.54 13.84
CA MET A 1 10.15 -7.51 12.86
C MET A 1 9.22 -7.40 11.67
N ASP A 2 9.67 -6.82 10.57
CA ASP A 2 8.84 -6.68 9.37
C ASP A 2 8.56 -8.09 8.80
N PRO A 3 7.28 -8.49 8.68
CA PRO A 3 6.92 -9.82 8.20
C PRO A 3 7.39 -10.03 6.76
N PHE A 4 7.36 -8.97 5.94
CA PHE A 4 7.90 -8.93 4.58
C PHE A 4 9.41 -9.23 4.52
N LEU A 5 10.21 -8.62 5.39
CA LEU A 5 11.65 -8.88 5.49
C LEU A 5 11.92 -10.33 5.92
N THR A 6 11.08 -10.91 6.76
CA THR A 6 11.22 -12.30 7.17
C THR A 6 10.96 -13.27 6.00
N LEU A 7 9.98 -12.95 5.17
CA LEU A 7 9.66 -13.73 3.97
C LEU A 7 10.76 -13.65 2.92
N LEU A 8 11.28 -12.45 2.63
CA LEU A 8 12.41 -12.25 1.74
C LEU A 8 13.66 -13.00 2.21
N HIS A 9 13.87 -13.09 3.52
CA HIS A 9 14.97 -13.85 4.08
C HIS A 9 14.79 -15.36 3.83
N GLY A 10 13.57 -15.87 3.98
CA GLY A 10 13.22 -17.24 3.60
C GLY A 10 13.43 -17.52 2.10
N PHE A 11 13.13 -16.55 1.25
CA PHE A 11 13.39 -16.64 -0.19
C PHE A 11 14.88 -16.65 -0.50
N SER A 12 15.66 -15.78 0.13
CA SER A 12 17.12 -15.78 0.03
C SER A 12 17.72 -17.13 0.41
N GLN A 13 17.18 -17.81 1.42
CA GLN A 13 17.64 -19.15 1.82
C GLN A 13 17.20 -20.24 0.86
N SER A 14 16.08 -20.03 0.18
CA SER A 14 15.56 -20.99 -0.79
C SER A 14 16.26 -20.88 -2.15
N LEU A 15 16.77 -19.71 -2.52
CA LEU A 15 17.46 -19.44 -3.78
C LEU A 15 18.84 -20.12 -3.84
N SER A 16 19.13 -20.74 -4.98
CA SER A 16 20.45 -21.33 -5.27
C SER A 16 21.37 -20.29 -5.94
N ASP A 17 22.67 -20.56 -5.97
CA ASP A 17 23.67 -19.66 -6.58
C ASP A 17 23.41 -19.38 -8.08
N GLU A 18 22.93 -20.38 -8.84
CA GLU A 18 22.50 -20.23 -10.24
C GLU A 18 21.30 -19.28 -10.39
N GLU A 19 20.33 -19.39 -9.48
CA GLU A 19 19.13 -18.54 -9.47
C GLU A 19 19.49 -17.10 -9.11
N LEU A 20 20.41 -16.94 -8.16
CA LEU A 20 20.94 -15.65 -7.73
C LEU A 20 21.75 -14.98 -8.85
N SER A 21 22.53 -15.76 -9.61
CA SER A 21 23.22 -15.29 -10.81
C SER A 21 22.24 -14.85 -11.91
N SER A 22 21.15 -15.60 -12.09
CA SER A 22 20.08 -15.25 -13.03
C SER A 22 19.34 -13.97 -12.61
N LEU A 23 19.03 -13.84 -11.31
CA LEU A 23 18.46 -12.63 -10.74
C LEU A 23 19.39 -11.43 -10.92
N LYS A 24 20.70 -11.59 -10.66
CA LYS A 24 21.70 -10.54 -10.90
C LYS A 24 21.73 -10.09 -12.36
N PHE A 25 21.59 -11.03 -13.31
CA PHE A 25 21.55 -10.69 -14.72
C PHE A 25 20.30 -9.89 -15.09
N LEU A 26 19.12 -10.34 -14.65
CA LEU A 26 17.84 -9.67 -14.90
C LEU A 26 17.77 -8.30 -14.24
N SER A 27 18.31 -8.21 -13.02
CA SER A 27 18.38 -6.96 -12.28
C SER A 27 19.55 -6.08 -12.70
N SER A 28 20.49 -6.52 -13.54
CA SER A 28 21.57 -5.65 -14.05
C SER A 28 21.07 -4.54 -14.99
N ASP A 29 19.87 -4.67 -15.54
CA ASP A 29 19.23 -3.63 -16.36
C ASP A 29 18.70 -2.47 -15.49
N LYS A 30 18.22 -2.79 -14.29
CA LYS A 30 17.58 -1.86 -13.34
C LYS A 30 18.53 -1.40 -12.23
N ILE A 31 19.28 -2.34 -11.65
CA ILE A 31 20.29 -2.12 -10.63
C ILE A 31 21.63 -1.81 -11.32
N GLY A 32 22.16 -0.62 -11.08
CA GLY A 32 23.47 -0.23 -11.62
C GLY A 32 24.58 -1.19 -11.17
N LYS A 33 25.52 -1.51 -12.08
CA LYS A 33 26.65 -2.44 -11.86
C LYS A 33 27.36 -2.28 -10.51
N ARG A 34 27.52 -1.05 -10.02
CA ARG A 34 28.12 -0.74 -8.71
C ARG A 34 27.39 -1.36 -7.53
N LYS A 35 26.05 -1.33 -7.56
CA LYS A 35 25.20 -1.94 -6.52
C LYS A 35 25.17 -3.46 -6.69
N LEU A 36 25.17 -3.94 -7.94
CA LEU A 36 25.21 -5.37 -8.25
C LEU A 36 26.51 -6.06 -7.77
N GLU A 37 27.65 -5.36 -7.88
CA GLU A 37 28.95 -5.83 -7.35
C GLU A 37 28.98 -5.89 -5.83
N ALA A 38 28.20 -5.06 -5.14
CA ALA A 38 28.08 -5.09 -3.69
C ALA A 38 27.22 -6.26 -3.19
N VAL A 39 26.33 -6.81 -4.02
CA VAL A 39 25.43 -7.92 -3.66
C VAL A 39 26.22 -9.22 -3.58
N GLN A 40 26.39 -9.76 -2.37
CA GLN A 40 26.95 -11.10 -2.18
C GLN A 40 25.87 -12.18 -1.97
N SER A 41 24.72 -11.80 -1.42
CA SER A 41 23.59 -12.69 -1.17
C SER A 41 22.28 -12.20 -1.77
N GLY A 42 21.31 -13.12 -2.00
CA GLY A 42 19.99 -12.78 -2.54
C GLY A 42 19.25 -11.80 -1.63
N TRP A 43 19.47 -11.90 -0.32
CA TRP A 43 19.03 -10.93 0.66
C TRP A 43 19.51 -9.49 0.38
N GLU A 44 20.78 -9.30 0.04
CA GLU A 44 21.32 -7.97 -0.28
C GLU A 44 20.73 -7.43 -1.57
N LEU A 45 20.47 -8.31 -2.55
CA LEU A 45 19.77 -7.94 -3.78
C LEU A 45 18.40 -7.35 -3.46
N PHE A 46 17.60 -8.06 -2.65
CA PHE A 46 16.27 -7.60 -2.26
C PHE A 46 16.31 -6.33 -1.42
N THR A 47 17.28 -6.21 -0.51
CA THR A 47 17.47 -5.00 0.30
C THR A 47 17.74 -3.77 -0.58
N ILE A 48 18.60 -3.91 -1.59
CA ILE A 48 18.89 -2.84 -2.54
C ILE A 48 17.67 -2.47 -3.36
N LEU A 49 16.90 -3.46 -3.81
CA LEU A 49 15.68 -3.22 -4.59
C LEU A 49 14.62 -2.47 -3.77
N ILE A 50 14.51 -2.77 -2.48
CA ILE A 50 13.66 -2.02 -1.54
C ILE A 50 14.17 -0.59 -1.37
N GLU A 51 15.47 -0.42 -1.18
CA GLU A 51 16.10 0.90 -1.02
C GLU A 51 15.95 1.78 -2.27
N GLN A 52 15.81 1.17 -3.45
CA GLN A 52 15.55 1.87 -4.72
C GLN A 52 14.05 2.09 -5.00
N GLN A 53 13.14 1.60 -4.15
CA GLN A 53 11.69 1.53 -4.42
C GLN A 53 11.32 0.74 -5.69
N ASP A 54 12.23 -0.10 -6.22
CA ASP A 54 11.89 -1.04 -7.31
C ASP A 54 11.01 -2.19 -6.80
N ILE A 55 11.10 -2.50 -5.50
CA ILE A 55 10.23 -3.47 -4.82
C ILE A 55 9.75 -2.83 -3.53
N ALA A 56 8.44 -2.81 -3.32
CA ALA A 56 7.81 -2.33 -2.09
C ALA A 56 6.78 -3.35 -1.60
N LYS A 57 6.40 -3.26 -0.33
CA LYS A 57 5.30 -4.07 0.23
C LYS A 57 3.99 -3.94 -0.57
N ASP A 58 3.75 -2.78 -1.17
CA ASP A 58 2.59 -2.46 -2.02
C ASP A 58 2.81 -2.82 -3.50
N ASP A 59 4.07 -2.92 -3.95
CA ASP A 59 4.39 -3.22 -5.34
C ASP A 59 5.51 -4.25 -5.42
N LEU A 60 5.07 -5.51 -5.53
CA LEU A 60 5.92 -6.68 -5.69
C LEU A 60 5.91 -7.19 -7.13
N SER A 61 5.32 -6.45 -8.08
CA SER A 61 5.20 -6.83 -9.49
C SER A 61 6.56 -7.10 -10.13
N PHE A 62 7.56 -6.29 -9.76
CA PHE A 62 8.93 -6.47 -10.22
C PHE A 62 9.58 -7.73 -9.65
N LEU A 63 9.38 -7.98 -8.35
CA LEU A 63 9.89 -9.17 -7.67
C LEU A 63 9.24 -10.45 -8.22
N GLU A 64 7.93 -10.40 -8.47
CA GLU A 64 7.18 -11.47 -9.11
C GLU A 64 7.74 -11.79 -10.49
N GLY A 65 7.95 -10.80 -11.34
CA GLY A 65 8.53 -11.01 -12.68
C GLY A 65 9.93 -11.62 -12.62
N LEU A 66 10.75 -11.22 -11.65
CA LEU A 66 12.07 -11.81 -11.38
C LEU A 66 11.96 -13.29 -10.98
N LEU A 67 11.07 -13.60 -10.03
CA LEU A 67 10.82 -14.95 -9.53
C LEU A 67 10.17 -15.87 -10.58
N GLU A 68 9.34 -15.32 -11.45
CA GLU A 68 8.73 -16.02 -12.57
C GLU A 68 9.78 -16.39 -13.65
N ASN A 69 10.75 -15.50 -13.87
CA ASN A 69 11.82 -15.73 -14.85
C ASN A 69 12.74 -16.89 -14.45
N ILE A 70 13.05 -17.00 -13.16
CA ILE A 70 13.79 -18.16 -12.59
C ILE A 70 12.91 -19.43 -12.48
N LYS A 71 11.67 -19.38 -12.98
CA LYS A 71 10.69 -20.48 -12.97
C LYS A 71 10.32 -21.00 -11.57
N ARG A 72 10.54 -20.21 -10.51
CA ARG A 72 10.13 -20.58 -9.15
C ARG A 72 8.72 -20.12 -8.85
N GLN A 73 7.77 -20.80 -9.48
CA GLN A 73 6.35 -20.61 -9.22
C GLN A 73 5.98 -20.84 -7.74
N ASP A 74 6.70 -21.70 -7.02
CA ASP A 74 6.53 -21.90 -5.57
C ASP A 74 6.80 -20.63 -4.74
N LEU A 75 7.82 -19.86 -5.12
CA LEU A 75 8.15 -18.61 -4.42
C LEU A 75 7.19 -17.49 -4.83
N VAL A 76 6.83 -17.40 -6.12
CA VAL A 76 5.79 -16.48 -6.60
C VAL A 76 4.47 -16.73 -5.88
N SER A 77 4.07 -17.99 -5.71
CA SER A 77 2.82 -18.35 -5.03
C SER A 77 2.87 -17.98 -3.55
N GLN A 78 4.00 -18.18 -2.87
CA GLN A 78 4.19 -17.73 -1.49
C GLN A 78 4.18 -16.22 -1.37
N LEU A 79 4.78 -15.52 -2.34
CA LEU A 79 4.78 -14.07 -2.39
C LEU A 79 3.36 -13.54 -2.59
N LYS A 80 2.63 -14.03 -3.60
CA LYS A 80 1.22 -13.68 -3.84
C LYS A 80 0.34 -13.93 -2.64
N ARG A 81 0.51 -15.09 -1.99
CA ARG A 81 -0.27 -15.40 -0.78
C ARG A 81 0.09 -14.45 0.36
N PHE A 82 1.35 -14.05 0.49
CA PHE A 82 1.74 -13.05 1.47
C PHE A 82 1.24 -11.65 1.12
N VAL A 83 1.22 -11.25 -0.15
CA VAL A 83 0.60 -9.99 -0.60
C VAL A 83 -0.88 -10.03 -0.32
N GLU A 84 -1.56 -11.12 -0.63
CA GLU A 84 -3.00 -11.28 -0.41
C GLU A 84 -3.31 -11.37 1.10
N GLU A 85 -2.47 -12.02 1.91
CA GLU A 85 -2.55 -12.02 3.37
C GLU A 85 -2.22 -10.65 3.98
N GLU A 86 -1.30 -9.88 3.39
CA GLU A 86 -1.00 -8.49 3.74
C GLU A 86 -1.97 -7.50 3.09
N GLU A 87 -2.80 -7.87 2.11
CA GLU A 87 -3.94 -7.10 1.62
C GLU A 87 -5.16 -7.35 2.52
N ILE A 88 -5.28 -8.57 3.08
CA ILE A 88 -6.25 -8.88 4.12
C ILE A 88 -5.85 -8.24 5.47
N ASN A 89 -4.54 -8.02 5.70
CA ASN A 89 -4.02 -7.25 6.84
C ASN A 89 -3.65 -5.80 6.50
N ALA A 90 -3.73 -5.39 5.24
CA ALA A 90 -3.79 -4.00 4.84
C ALA A 90 -5.20 -3.64 5.22
N PRO A 91 -5.40 -2.86 6.27
CA PRO A 91 -6.69 -2.30 6.44
C PRO A 91 -6.87 -1.41 5.21
N GLU A 92 -7.74 -1.83 4.29
CA GLU A 92 -8.63 -0.94 3.55
C GLU A 92 -9.48 -0.08 4.52
N ASN A 93 -9.23 -0.19 5.83
CA ASN A 93 -9.56 0.72 6.92
C ASN A 93 -8.32 1.49 7.45
N GLN A 94 -7.39 1.93 6.60
CA GLN A 94 -6.67 3.15 6.93
C GLN A 94 -7.52 4.29 6.38
N PRO A 95 -8.41 4.88 7.21
CA PRO A 95 -8.90 6.20 6.89
C PRO A 95 -7.66 7.05 6.66
N ASP A 96 -7.58 7.71 5.50
CA ASP A 96 -6.55 8.68 5.18
C ASP A 96 -6.27 9.51 6.45
N ALA A 97 -5.04 10.00 6.66
CA ALA A 97 -4.72 10.77 7.86
C ALA A 97 -5.66 11.99 8.11
N HIS A 98 -6.52 12.33 7.13
CA HIS A 98 -7.63 13.27 7.19
C HIS A 98 -8.99 12.71 7.66
N GLU A 99 -9.26 11.41 7.60
CA GLU A 99 -10.56 10.82 7.97
C GLU A 99 -10.71 10.58 9.48
N ARG A 100 -9.62 10.43 10.23
CA ARG A 100 -9.67 10.34 11.71
C ARG A 100 -10.24 11.61 12.37
N PRO A 101 -9.81 12.84 12.01
CA PRO A 101 -10.47 14.03 12.52
C PRO A 101 -11.91 14.13 12.02
N ILE A 102 -12.22 13.74 10.78
CA ILE A 102 -13.59 13.75 10.24
C ILE A 102 -14.53 12.84 11.04
N ALA A 103 -14.13 11.60 11.37
CA ALA A 103 -14.94 10.68 12.15
C ALA A 103 -15.20 11.18 13.59
N VAL A 104 -14.17 11.74 14.24
CA VAL A 104 -14.29 12.35 15.58
C VAL A 104 -15.19 13.59 15.53
N ILE A 105 -15.08 14.38 14.46
CA ILE A 105 -15.93 15.54 14.22
C ILE A 105 -17.39 15.06 14.04
N CYS A 106 -17.67 14.06 13.20
CA CYS A 106 -19.03 13.52 13.00
C CYS A 106 -19.69 13.06 14.32
N ASP A 107 -18.94 12.42 15.21
CA ASP A 107 -19.45 11.95 16.51
C ASP A 107 -19.83 13.12 17.45
N ASN A 108 -19.14 14.26 17.35
CA ASN A 108 -19.36 15.43 18.21
C ASN A 108 -20.36 16.46 17.64
N ILE A 109 -20.56 16.48 16.32
CA ILE A 109 -21.40 17.48 15.65
C ILE A 109 -22.90 17.15 15.75
N GLY A 110 -23.24 15.87 15.53
CA GLY A 110 -24.64 15.41 15.45
C GLY A 110 -25.53 16.28 14.54
N ARG A 111 -26.61 16.84 15.10
CA ARG A 111 -27.62 17.60 14.32
C ARG A 111 -27.15 18.96 13.81
N HIS A 112 -26.04 19.51 14.30
CA HIS A 112 -25.60 20.88 13.96
C HIS A 112 -24.57 20.94 12.84
N TRP A 113 -24.45 19.88 12.03
CA TRP A 113 -23.45 19.80 10.97
C TRP A 113 -23.55 20.91 9.94
N LYS A 114 -24.78 21.31 9.57
CA LYS A 114 -25.00 22.44 8.65
C LYS A 114 -24.37 23.74 9.15
N THR A 115 -24.37 23.99 10.47
CA THR A 115 -23.75 25.19 11.06
C THR A 115 -22.24 25.15 10.92
N LEU A 116 -21.63 23.97 11.14
CA LEU A 116 -20.19 23.80 11.00
C LEU A 116 -19.73 23.84 9.55
N MET A 117 -20.49 23.25 8.63
CA MET A 117 -20.16 23.35 7.20
C MET A 117 -20.22 24.80 6.69
N ARG A 118 -21.15 25.61 7.19
CA ARG A 118 -21.17 27.06 6.90
C ARG A 118 -19.95 27.78 7.49
N GLN A 119 -19.47 27.37 8.66
CA GLN A 119 -18.24 27.89 9.27
C GLN A 119 -16.96 27.43 8.56
N LEU A 120 -17.02 26.29 7.86
CA LEU A 120 -15.97 25.75 7.00
C LEU A 120 -16.03 26.31 5.57
N GLU A 121 -16.86 27.33 5.32
CA GLU A 121 -17.03 28.02 4.03
C GLU A 121 -17.63 27.17 2.89
N LEU A 122 -18.35 26.08 3.20
CA LEU A 122 -19.08 25.35 2.16
C LEU A 122 -20.33 26.11 1.72
N SER A 123 -20.61 26.02 0.42
CA SER A 123 -21.75 26.69 -0.19
C SER A 123 -23.08 25.99 0.17
N ASP A 124 -24.15 26.76 0.37
CA ASP A 124 -25.51 26.22 0.62
C ASP A 124 -25.97 25.25 -0.49
N VAL A 125 -25.47 25.41 -1.72
CA VAL A 125 -25.70 24.48 -2.84
C VAL A 125 -25.08 23.10 -2.60
N GLN A 126 -23.88 23.05 -2.00
CA GLN A 126 -23.25 21.77 -1.65
C GLN A 126 -24.00 21.10 -0.49
N LEU A 127 -24.49 21.89 0.46
CA LEU A 127 -25.28 21.39 1.58
C LEU A 127 -26.63 20.83 1.14
N ASP A 128 -27.33 21.51 0.24
CA ASP A 128 -28.58 21.04 -0.35
C ASP A 128 -28.37 19.77 -1.19
N ARG A 129 -27.27 19.72 -1.95
CA ARG A 129 -26.90 18.53 -2.73
C ARG A 129 -26.61 17.32 -1.86
N VAL A 130 -25.92 17.52 -0.73
CA VAL A 130 -25.65 16.46 0.25
C VAL A 130 -26.93 16.02 0.97
N GLU A 131 -27.81 16.97 1.35
CA GLU A 131 -29.11 16.67 1.95
C GLU A 131 -30.01 15.86 1.00
N ASN A 132 -30.05 16.24 -0.28
CA ASN A 132 -30.83 15.54 -1.30
C ASN A 132 -30.24 14.17 -1.68
N ALA A 133 -28.90 14.01 -1.62
CA ALA A 133 -28.25 12.74 -1.92
C ALA A 133 -28.48 11.69 -0.80
N HIS A 134 -28.50 12.12 0.47
CA HIS A 134 -28.63 11.22 1.62
C HIS A 134 -29.70 11.71 2.61
N PRO A 135 -31.01 11.68 2.27
CA PRO A 135 -32.06 12.29 3.08
C PRO A 135 -32.37 11.58 4.41
N ARG A 136 -31.91 10.33 4.58
CA ARG A 136 -32.20 9.50 5.77
C ARG A 136 -30.99 9.20 6.65
N ASP A 137 -29.79 9.56 6.20
CA ASP A 137 -28.54 9.20 6.87
C ASP A 137 -27.71 10.42 7.25
N LEU A 138 -27.93 10.90 8.48
CA LEU A 138 -27.23 12.06 9.03
C LEU A 138 -25.70 11.87 9.04
N ARG A 139 -25.23 10.66 9.32
CA ARG A 139 -23.80 10.34 9.32
C ARG A 139 -23.19 10.43 7.92
N GLU A 140 -23.92 9.96 6.91
CA GLU A 140 -23.46 9.99 5.53
C GLU A 140 -23.50 11.41 4.96
N GLN A 141 -24.51 12.21 5.34
CA GLN A 141 -24.55 13.65 5.07
C GLN A 141 -23.31 14.36 5.61
N GLN A 142 -22.95 14.14 6.88
CA GLN A 142 -21.77 14.74 7.50
C GLN A 142 -20.47 14.35 6.78
N LEU A 143 -20.32 13.05 6.48
CA LEU A 143 -19.13 12.52 5.82
C LEU A 143 -18.95 13.11 4.40
N GLN A 144 -20.03 13.13 3.61
CA GLN A 144 -20.01 13.70 2.26
C GLN A 144 -19.74 15.20 2.27
N ALA A 145 -20.29 15.92 3.25
CA ALA A 145 -20.03 17.34 3.41
C ALA A 145 -18.56 17.60 3.76
N LEU A 146 -17.99 16.86 4.72
CA LEU A 146 -16.58 16.98 5.11
C LEU A 146 -15.61 16.50 4.03
N ARG A 147 -16.03 15.59 3.13
CA ARG A 147 -15.27 15.22 1.93
C ARG A 147 -15.33 16.27 0.81
N ALA A 148 -16.35 17.13 0.82
CA ALA A 148 -16.53 18.19 -0.18
C ALA A 148 -15.82 19.50 0.21
N TRP A 149 -15.33 19.59 1.44
CA TRP A 149 -14.45 20.63 1.97
C TRP A 149 -13.00 20.34 1.61
#